data_AF-A0A9P7L1F9-F1
#
_entry.id   AF-A0A9P7L1F9-F1
#
_cell.length_a   1.000
_cell.length_b   1.000
_cell.length_c   1.000
_cell.angle_alpha   90.00
_cell.angle_beta   90.00
_cell.angle_gamma   90.00
#
_symmetry.space_group_name_H-M   'P 1'
#
loop_
_entity.id
_entity.type
_entity.pdbx_description
1 polymer ?
#
loop_
_entity_poly.entity_id
_entity_poly.type
_entity_poly.pdbx_seq_one_letter_code
_entity_poly.pdbx_strand_id
1 'polypeptide(L)'
;MHIASYVSVAFIVLGLAAASPKGCVTKRSPEPKLENGHYIVDRATKFANKKVWTFNGKSLPSALYSSDYPVGKTHVFTSSGVKVRNGYLELTVPGGQKSKPYKAAEVATEIENIKYASVRTTAILSEPAGVCNGMFFYQSDSQETDIEWLSDPKSKSNYNGIRRLWFTNQDNDGDGEPSHKPVLPPANPTTTKHEYRID
;
A
#
# COMPACT_ATOMS: atom_id res chain seq x y z
N MET A 1 62.33 -24.30 -2.75
CA MET A 1 61.39 -25.20 -3.45
C MET A 1 60.28 -25.54 -2.46
N HIS A 2 59.19 -24.78 -2.46
CA HIS A 2 57.97 -25.13 -1.73
C HIS A 2 56.78 -24.87 -2.63
N ILE A 3 55.98 -25.92 -2.76
CA ILE A 3 54.94 -26.16 -3.75
C ILE A 3 53.67 -25.43 -3.29
N ALA A 4 53.05 -24.74 -4.22
CA ALA A 4 51.76 -24.10 -4.06
C ALA A 4 50.64 -25.11 -3.79
N SER A 5 49.69 -24.73 -2.93
CA SER A 5 48.34 -25.28 -2.95
C SER A 5 47.35 -24.13 -2.97
N TYR A 6 46.86 -23.82 -4.17
CA TYR A 6 45.71 -22.95 -4.39
C TYR A 6 44.44 -23.78 -4.21
N VAL A 7 43.60 -23.41 -3.23
CA VAL A 7 42.25 -23.94 -3.11
C VAL A 7 41.34 -23.09 -3.99
N SER A 8 40.99 -23.63 -5.16
CA SER A 8 39.94 -23.07 -6.02
C SER A 8 38.57 -23.40 -5.41
N VAL A 9 37.90 -22.41 -4.82
CA VAL A 9 36.48 -22.51 -4.45
C VAL A 9 35.66 -22.16 -5.69
N ALA A 10 35.12 -23.17 -6.35
CA ALA A 10 34.13 -22.99 -7.41
C ALA A 10 32.79 -22.57 -6.78
N PHE A 11 32.46 -21.28 -6.84
CA PHE A 11 31.09 -20.83 -6.58
C PHE A 11 30.21 -21.19 -7.78
N ILE A 12 29.44 -22.26 -7.63
CA ILE A 12 28.30 -22.52 -8.50
C ILE A 12 27.27 -21.45 -8.19
N VAL A 13 27.25 -20.39 -9.01
CA VAL A 13 26.13 -19.45 -9.06
C VAL A 13 24.94 -20.21 -9.65
N LEU A 14 24.12 -20.81 -8.77
CA LEU A 14 22.75 -21.14 -9.13
C LEU A 14 22.04 -19.82 -9.38
N GLY A 15 21.97 -19.43 -10.65
CA GLY A 15 21.13 -18.35 -11.10
C GLY A 15 19.70 -18.62 -10.66
N LEU A 16 19.25 -17.89 -9.63
CA LEU A 16 17.83 -17.67 -9.41
C LEU A 16 17.35 -16.95 -10.67
N ALA A 17 16.82 -17.72 -11.62
CA ALA A 17 15.98 -17.18 -12.67
C ALA A 17 14.78 -16.55 -11.97
N ALA A 18 14.90 -15.26 -11.64
CA ALA A 18 13.75 -14.44 -11.36
C ALA A 18 12.91 -14.54 -12.63
N ALA A 19 11.83 -15.31 -12.57
CA ALA A 19 10.85 -15.36 -13.63
C ALA A 19 10.41 -13.91 -13.83
N SER A 20 10.86 -13.30 -14.93
CA SER A 20 10.31 -12.03 -15.41
C SER A 20 8.79 -12.22 -15.42
N PRO A 21 8.01 -11.38 -14.72
CA PRO A 21 6.57 -11.56 -14.66
C PRO A 21 6.06 -11.63 -16.10
N LYS A 22 5.49 -12.77 -16.49
CA LYS A 22 4.69 -12.87 -17.71
C LYS A 22 3.69 -11.73 -17.63
N GLY A 23 3.71 -10.84 -18.63
CA GLY A 23 2.96 -9.59 -18.63
C GLY A 23 1.49 -9.81 -18.30
N CYS A 24 1.15 -9.70 -17.01
CA CYS A 24 -0.19 -9.36 -16.60
C CYS A 24 -0.33 -7.90 -17.01
N VAL A 25 -1.10 -7.64 -18.08
CA VAL A 25 -1.50 -6.29 -18.42
C VAL A 25 -2.16 -5.74 -17.17
N THR A 26 -1.47 -4.87 -16.43
CA THR A 26 -2.00 -4.31 -15.19
C THR A 26 -3.27 -3.56 -15.56
N LYS A 27 -4.43 -4.12 -15.24
CA LYS A 27 -5.72 -3.49 -15.53
C LYS A 27 -5.82 -2.26 -14.63
N ARG A 28 -5.60 -1.08 -15.21
CA ARG A 28 -5.80 0.21 -14.55
C ARG A 28 -7.09 0.82 -15.04
N SER A 29 -7.74 1.61 -14.19
CA SER A 29 -8.85 2.44 -14.60
C SER A 29 -8.38 3.45 -15.67
N PRO A 30 -9.23 3.80 -16.66
CA PRO A 30 -8.89 4.84 -17.64
C PRO A 30 -8.55 6.16 -16.95
N GLU A 31 -7.64 6.95 -17.54
CA GLU A 31 -7.37 8.28 -17.01
C GLU A 31 -8.63 9.17 -17.05
N PRO A 32 -8.90 9.94 -15.98
CA PRO A 32 -10.04 10.84 -15.96
C PRO A 32 -9.93 11.91 -17.06
N LYS A 33 -10.99 12.11 -17.83
CA LYS A 33 -11.08 13.13 -18.88
C LYS A 33 -11.63 14.44 -18.32
N LEU A 34 -11.11 15.58 -18.78
CA LEU A 34 -11.65 16.89 -18.42
C LEU A 34 -12.74 17.29 -19.42
N GLU A 35 -13.99 17.35 -18.97
CA GLU A 35 -15.16 17.71 -19.77
C GLU A 35 -15.99 18.76 -19.04
N ASN A 36 -16.28 19.90 -19.69
CA ASN A 36 -17.08 20.99 -19.13
C ASN A 36 -16.62 21.41 -17.72
N GLY A 37 -15.30 21.55 -17.53
CA GLY A 37 -14.69 21.95 -16.25
C GLY A 37 -14.64 20.87 -15.17
N HIS A 38 -15.03 19.63 -15.47
CA HIS A 38 -15.03 18.52 -14.51
C HIS A 38 -14.21 17.33 -14.99
N TYR A 39 -13.52 16.67 -14.06
CA TYR A 39 -12.88 15.39 -14.30
C TYR A 39 -13.92 14.28 -14.22
N ILE A 40 -14.11 13.58 -15.33
CA ILE A 40 -15.05 12.47 -15.46
C ILE A 40 -14.32 11.16 -15.19
N VAL A 41 -14.80 10.40 -14.21
CA VAL A 41 -14.37 9.02 -13.95
C VAL A 41 -15.49 8.04 -14.32
N ASP A 42 -15.25 6.73 -14.13
CA ASP A 42 -16.23 5.69 -14.44
C ASP A 42 -17.63 6.01 -13.89
N ARG A 43 -18.66 5.51 -14.59
CA ARG A 43 -20.08 5.80 -14.30
C ARG A 43 -20.47 7.28 -14.43
N ALA A 44 -19.66 8.08 -15.12
CA ALA A 44 -19.86 9.51 -15.35
C ALA A 44 -19.85 10.37 -14.06
N THR A 45 -19.24 9.88 -12.99
CA THR A 45 -19.03 10.66 -11.76
C THR A 45 -18.07 11.82 -12.06
N LYS A 46 -18.39 13.00 -11.53
CA LYS A 46 -17.72 14.26 -11.84
C LYS A 46 -17.00 14.81 -10.62
N PHE A 47 -15.74 15.18 -10.79
CA PHE A 47 -14.94 15.84 -9.77
C PHE A 47 -14.43 17.19 -10.26
N ALA A 48 -14.49 18.20 -9.40
CA ALA A 48 -13.99 19.55 -9.74
C ALA A 48 -12.45 19.60 -9.81
N ASN A 49 -11.77 18.70 -9.09
CA ASN A 49 -10.31 18.73 -8.92
C ASN A 49 -9.68 17.37 -9.23
N LYS A 50 -8.42 17.40 -9.67
CA LYS A 50 -7.57 16.22 -9.88
C LYS A 50 -6.19 16.52 -9.30
N LYS A 51 -5.68 15.60 -8.49
CA LYS A 51 -4.29 15.61 -8.03
C LYS A 51 -3.68 14.24 -8.34
N VAL A 52 -2.45 14.25 -8.84
CA VAL A 52 -1.67 13.03 -9.12
C VAL A 52 -0.32 13.19 -8.45
N TRP A 53 0.07 12.19 -7.67
CA TRP A 53 1.41 12.11 -7.09
C TRP A 53 2.20 11.02 -7.81
N THR A 54 3.43 11.36 -8.20
CA THR A 54 4.39 10.41 -8.75
C THR A 54 5.68 10.50 -7.94
N PHE A 55 6.41 9.40 -7.85
CA PHE A 55 7.55 9.25 -6.93
C PHE A 55 8.89 9.20 -7.67
N ASN A 56 9.02 9.98 -8.75
CA ASN A 56 10.20 10.01 -9.62
C ASN A 56 11.40 10.76 -9.00
N GLY A 57 11.17 11.53 -7.93
CA GLY A 57 12.20 12.30 -7.23
C GLY A 57 12.96 11.49 -6.16
N LYS A 58 13.56 12.22 -5.20
CA LYS A 58 14.23 11.65 -4.01
C LYS A 58 13.53 11.99 -2.69
N SER A 59 12.44 12.76 -2.75
CA SER A 59 11.67 13.24 -1.61
C SER A 59 10.18 13.06 -1.88
N LEU A 60 9.37 13.15 -0.82
CA LEU A 60 7.92 13.19 -0.98
C LEU A 60 7.54 14.37 -1.91
N PRO A 61 6.64 14.14 -2.88
CA PRO A 61 6.03 15.22 -3.64
C PRO A 61 5.28 16.19 -2.72
N SER A 62 5.11 17.44 -3.18
CA SER A 62 4.31 18.46 -2.49
C SER A 62 2.90 17.95 -2.12
N ALA A 63 2.34 18.43 -1.01
CA ALA A 63 1.03 18.06 -0.49
C ALA A 63 0.93 16.62 0.05
N LEU A 64 2.07 15.98 0.30
CA LEU A 64 2.20 14.75 1.07
C LEU A 64 3.21 14.96 2.19
N TYR A 65 2.92 14.42 3.37
CA TYR A 65 3.84 14.43 4.51
C TYR A 65 3.97 13.04 5.12
N SER A 66 5.13 12.76 5.73
CA SER A 66 5.33 11.55 6.52
C SER A 66 4.76 11.75 7.93
N SER A 67 3.88 10.86 8.36
CA SER A 67 3.26 10.93 9.68
C SER A 67 4.20 10.44 10.79
N ASP A 68 4.12 11.07 11.95
CA ASP A 68 4.73 10.65 13.22
C ASP A 68 3.66 10.30 14.27
N TYR A 69 2.42 10.07 13.82
CA TYR A 69 1.26 9.88 14.69
C TYR A 69 1.38 8.59 15.54
N PRO A 70 1.16 8.68 16.88
CA PRO A 70 1.06 7.51 17.74
C PRO A 70 -0.33 6.87 17.61
N VAL A 71 -0.37 5.59 17.23
CA VAL A 71 -1.63 4.83 17.16
C VAL A 71 -1.85 4.14 18.50
N GLY A 72 -2.58 4.84 19.37
CA GLY A 72 -2.81 4.43 20.75
C GLY A 72 -1.50 4.20 21.51
N LYS A 73 -1.41 3.08 22.23
CA LYS A 73 -0.19 2.70 23.00
C LYS A 73 0.63 1.59 22.31
N THR A 74 0.23 1.16 21.12
CA THR A 74 0.72 -0.08 20.52
C THR A 74 1.59 0.14 19.30
N HIS A 75 1.35 1.20 18.52
CA HIS A 75 2.12 1.49 17.32
C HIS A 75 2.47 2.98 17.23
N VAL A 76 3.46 3.30 16.40
CA VAL A 76 3.83 4.68 16.08
C VAL A 76 4.34 4.73 14.64
N PHE A 77 3.87 5.69 13.86
CA PHE A 77 4.42 5.97 12.55
C PHE A 77 5.74 6.73 12.68
N THR A 78 6.69 6.44 11.81
CA THR A 78 7.99 7.10 11.83
C THR A 78 8.40 7.52 10.43
N SER A 79 8.83 8.78 10.28
CA SER A 79 9.35 9.32 9.02
C SER A 79 10.55 8.52 8.49
N SER A 80 11.33 7.89 9.37
CA SER A 80 12.45 7.02 8.99
C SER A 80 12.04 5.80 8.14
N GLY A 81 10.78 5.37 8.23
CA GLY A 81 10.22 4.30 7.43
C GLY A 81 9.74 4.74 6.05
N VAL A 82 9.73 6.04 5.75
CA VAL A 82 9.24 6.61 4.49
C VAL A 82 10.41 6.92 3.56
N LYS A 83 10.41 6.33 2.35
CA LYS A 83 11.45 6.57 1.34
C LYS A 83 10.83 6.78 -0.03
N VAL A 84 11.36 7.73 -0.79
CA VAL A 84 11.06 7.89 -2.21
C VAL A 84 12.29 7.49 -3.00
N ARG A 85 12.19 6.39 -3.74
CA ARG A 85 13.28 5.88 -4.58
C ARG A 85 12.75 5.01 -5.72
N ASN A 86 13.51 4.95 -6.81
CA ASN A 86 13.22 4.09 -7.97
C ASN A 86 11.83 4.28 -8.58
N GLY A 87 11.22 5.47 -8.45
CA GLY A 87 9.86 5.73 -8.93
C GLY A 87 8.75 5.30 -7.97
N TYR A 88 9.06 4.95 -6.72
CA TYR A 88 8.09 4.48 -5.71
C TYR A 88 8.20 5.25 -4.40
N LEU A 89 7.05 5.35 -3.74
CA LEU A 89 6.96 5.51 -2.29
C LEU A 89 7.11 4.14 -1.64
N GLU A 90 8.04 4.01 -0.72
CA GLU A 90 8.24 2.84 0.11
C GLU A 90 7.91 3.17 1.56
N LEU A 91 7.00 2.38 2.14
CA LEU A 91 6.64 2.41 3.55
C LEU A 91 7.23 1.16 4.21
N THR A 92 8.17 1.35 5.12
CA THR A 92 8.93 0.25 5.74
C THR A 92 8.47 0.01 7.17
N VAL A 93 8.16 -1.25 7.48
CA VAL A 93 7.95 -1.74 8.85
C VAL A 93 9.19 -2.52 9.27
N PRO A 94 9.89 -2.14 10.35
CA PRO A 94 10.99 -2.94 10.88
C PRO A 94 10.52 -4.33 11.29
N GLY A 95 11.21 -5.38 10.82
CA GLY A 95 10.94 -6.75 11.22
C GLY A 95 11.44 -7.06 12.64
N GLY A 96 10.87 -8.10 13.26
CA GLY A 96 11.38 -8.67 14.52
C GLY A 96 11.20 -7.80 15.77
N GLN A 97 10.29 -6.83 15.74
CA GLN A 97 9.99 -5.97 16.89
C GLN A 97 9.37 -6.79 18.03
N LYS A 98 9.88 -6.64 19.25
CA LYS A 98 9.44 -7.41 20.43
C LYS A 98 8.76 -6.56 21.51
N SER A 99 8.80 -5.24 21.37
CA SER A 99 8.29 -4.30 22.37
C SER A 99 7.53 -3.17 21.69
N LYS A 100 6.42 -2.78 22.31
CA LYS A 100 5.61 -1.63 21.89
C LYS A 100 6.27 -0.30 22.32
N PRO A 101 5.99 0.82 21.63
CA PRO A 101 5.18 0.88 20.41
C PRO A 101 5.92 0.30 19.21
N TYR A 102 5.22 -0.50 18.40
CA TYR A 102 5.75 -1.04 17.16
C TYR A 102 5.82 0.07 16.11
N LYS A 103 6.98 0.22 15.48
CA LYS A 103 7.25 1.22 14.46
C LYS A 103 6.65 0.77 13.13
N ALA A 104 6.00 1.70 12.45
CA ALA A 104 5.51 1.58 11.09
C ALA A 104 5.80 2.87 10.30
N ALA A 105 5.26 3.00 9.10
CA ALA A 105 5.39 4.20 8.28
C ALA A 105 4.05 4.53 7.61
N GLU A 106 3.74 5.82 7.55
CA GLU A 106 2.52 6.34 6.94
C GLU A 106 2.87 7.64 6.20
N VAL A 107 2.17 7.85 5.09
CA VAL A 107 2.13 9.13 4.38
C VAL A 107 0.68 9.55 4.26
N ALA A 108 0.43 10.80 4.60
CA ALA A 108 -0.89 11.42 4.52
C ALA A 108 -0.85 12.66 3.61
N THR A 109 -2.03 13.12 3.20
CA THR A 109 -2.18 14.32 2.38
C THR A 109 -2.26 15.57 3.24
N GLU A 110 -1.62 16.65 2.80
CA GLU A 110 -1.86 18.00 3.36
C GLU A 110 -3.20 18.59 2.85
N ILE A 111 -3.80 17.95 1.83
CA ILE A 111 -5.07 18.38 1.26
C ILE A 111 -6.19 17.87 2.17
N GLU A 112 -6.99 18.80 2.67
CA GLU A 112 -8.11 18.54 3.58
C GLU A 112 -9.45 18.91 2.93
N ASN A 113 -10.55 18.70 3.66
CA ASN A 113 -11.91 19.09 3.27
C ASN A 113 -12.39 18.46 1.96
N ILE A 114 -11.97 17.22 1.71
CA ILE A 114 -12.44 16.41 0.59
C ILE A 114 -13.65 15.60 1.08
N LYS A 115 -14.85 15.87 0.55
CA LYS A 115 -16.07 15.12 0.92
C LYS A 115 -16.30 13.89 0.05
N TYR A 116 -16.00 14.00 -1.25
CA TYR A 116 -16.17 12.94 -2.24
C TYR A 116 -14.90 12.83 -3.07
N ALA A 117 -14.41 11.62 -3.31
CA ALA A 117 -13.21 11.39 -4.09
C ALA A 117 -13.22 10.02 -4.77
N SER A 118 -12.63 9.97 -5.97
CA SER A 118 -12.15 8.72 -6.57
C SER A 118 -10.65 8.62 -6.31
N VAL A 119 -10.26 7.83 -5.31
CA VAL A 119 -8.87 7.66 -4.89
C VAL A 119 -8.30 6.41 -5.53
N ARG A 120 -7.17 6.53 -6.24
CA ARG A 120 -6.53 5.42 -6.94
C ARG A 120 -5.08 5.28 -6.50
N THR A 121 -4.75 4.14 -5.92
CA THR A 121 -3.39 3.81 -5.50
C THR A 121 -2.86 2.66 -6.36
N THR A 122 -1.72 2.88 -7.01
CA THR A 122 -0.98 1.78 -7.67
C THR A 122 0.11 1.28 -6.74
N ALA A 123 0.00 0.06 -6.25
CA ALA A 123 0.91 -0.47 -5.24
C ALA A 123 1.35 -1.92 -5.53
N ILE A 124 2.42 -2.32 -4.83
CA ILE A 124 2.84 -3.71 -4.62
C ILE A 124 2.72 -3.94 -3.11
N LEU A 125 1.95 -4.94 -2.69
CA LEU A 125 1.65 -5.21 -1.29
C LEU A 125 2.78 -6.01 -0.61
N SER A 126 2.79 -6.02 0.72
CA SER A 126 3.85 -6.70 1.48
C SER A 126 3.62 -8.21 1.55
N GLU A 127 4.69 -8.97 1.30
CA GLU A 127 4.73 -10.43 1.45
C GLU A 127 5.02 -10.89 2.90
N PRO A 128 5.99 -10.30 3.64
CA PRO A 128 6.34 -10.78 4.97
C PRO A 128 5.16 -10.68 5.95
N ALA A 129 4.91 -11.76 6.70
CA ALA A 129 3.82 -11.82 7.67
C ALA A 129 3.96 -10.76 8.78
N GLY A 130 2.83 -10.24 9.25
CA GLY A 130 2.75 -9.32 10.39
C GLY A 130 2.62 -7.84 10.03
N VAL A 131 2.20 -7.52 8.80
CA VAL A 131 1.97 -6.14 8.33
C VAL A 131 0.55 -6.01 7.81
N CYS A 132 -0.10 -4.87 8.08
CA CYS A 132 -1.27 -4.41 7.34
C CYS A 132 -0.84 -3.33 6.34
N ASN A 133 -1.06 -3.55 5.04
CA ASN A 133 -0.98 -2.47 4.06
C ASN A 133 -2.36 -1.81 3.98
N GLY A 134 -2.50 -0.62 4.56
CA GLY A 134 -3.71 0.19 4.48
C GLY A 134 -3.62 1.24 3.37
N MET A 135 -4.71 1.40 2.63
CA MET A 135 -4.97 2.52 1.74
C MET A 135 -6.38 3.02 2.07
N PHE A 136 -6.48 4.18 2.69
CA PHE A 136 -7.73 4.63 3.28
C PHE A 136 -8.04 6.08 2.95
N PHE A 137 -9.32 6.44 3.05
CA PHE A 137 -9.83 7.79 2.95
C PHE A 137 -10.48 8.14 4.29
N TYR A 138 -9.86 9.04 5.05
CA TYR A 138 -10.13 9.26 6.47
C TYR A 138 -10.49 10.72 6.76
N GLN A 139 -11.51 10.91 7.60
CA GLN A 139 -11.83 12.18 8.25
C GLN A 139 -11.89 12.02 9.78
N SER A 140 -12.43 10.90 10.27
CA SER A 140 -12.53 10.54 11.69
C SER A 140 -12.79 9.04 11.84
N ASP A 141 -12.81 8.54 13.08
CA ASP A 141 -13.01 7.12 13.40
C ASP A 141 -14.37 6.56 12.93
N SER A 142 -15.36 7.42 12.65
CA SER A 142 -16.66 7.04 12.06
C SER A 142 -16.79 7.42 10.58
N GLN A 143 -15.78 8.08 10.01
CA GLN A 143 -15.77 8.57 8.63
C GLN A 143 -14.48 8.13 7.95
N GLU A 144 -14.37 6.82 7.72
CA GLU A 144 -13.23 6.18 7.09
C GLU A 144 -13.67 5.06 6.13
N THR A 145 -13.02 5.00 4.97
CA THR A 145 -13.16 3.90 4.02
C THR A 145 -11.79 3.31 3.71
N ASP A 146 -11.66 2.00 3.85
CA ASP A 146 -10.39 1.29 3.85
C ASP A 146 -10.27 0.27 2.71
N ILE A 147 -9.04 0.13 2.22
CA ILE A 147 -8.56 -1.07 1.54
C ILE A 147 -7.37 -1.61 2.32
N GLU A 148 -7.53 -2.80 2.91
CA GLU A 148 -6.51 -3.40 3.76
C GLU A 148 -6.04 -4.76 3.25
N TRP A 149 -4.74 -4.99 3.34
CA TRP A 149 -4.11 -6.28 3.09
C TRP A 149 -3.33 -6.73 4.32
N LEU A 150 -3.76 -7.83 4.90
CA LEU A 150 -3.09 -8.46 6.03
C LEU A 150 -2.12 -9.51 5.48
N SER A 151 -0.82 -9.24 5.60
CA SER A 151 0.22 -10.05 4.99
C SER A 151 0.42 -11.42 5.66
N ASP A 152 -0.04 -11.60 6.90
CA ASP A 152 0.04 -12.89 7.60
C ASP A 152 -1.09 -13.83 7.12
N PRO A 153 -0.78 -14.95 6.43
CA PRO A 153 -1.80 -15.93 6.05
C PRO A 153 -2.54 -16.52 7.25
N LYS A 154 -1.97 -16.45 8.46
CA LYS A 154 -2.56 -16.95 9.71
C LYS A 154 -3.33 -15.88 10.49
N SER A 155 -3.44 -14.66 9.96
CA SER A 155 -4.31 -13.64 10.55
C SER A 155 -5.73 -14.18 10.70
N LYS A 156 -6.41 -13.84 11.79
CA LYS A 156 -7.82 -14.23 12.01
C LYS A 156 -8.74 -13.72 10.90
N SER A 157 -8.41 -12.57 10.28
CA SER A 157 -9.15 -12.07 9.13
C SER A 157 -8.90 -12.96 7.89
N ASN A 158 -7.72 -13.56 7.75
CA ASN A 158 -7.41 -14.46 6.61
C ASN A 158 -7.92 -15.90 6.83
N TYR A 159 -9.23 -16.05 6.99
CA TYR A 159 -9.85 -17.36 7.22
C TYR A 159 -9.55 -18.36 6.09
N ASN A 160 -9.42 -19.62 6.48
CA ASN A 160 -9.00 -20.75 5.64
C ASN A 160 -7.59 -20.57 5.02
N GLY A 161 -6.73 -19.74 5.61
CA GLY A 161 -5.36 -19.50 5.14
C GLY A 161 -5.28 -18.69 3.85
N ILE A 162 -6.39 -18.11 3.40
CA ILE A 162 -6.47 -17.33 2.17
C ILE A 162 -6.34 -15.86 2.54
N ARG A 163 -5.29 -15.20 2.04
CA ARG A 163 -5.14 -13.75 2.15
C ARG A 163 -6.20 -13.05 1.30
N ARG A 164 -6.78 -11.98 1.85
CA ARG A 164 -7.82 -11.20 1.19
C ARG A 164 -7.49 -9.72 1.24
N LEU A 165 -8.07 -8.98 0.29
CA LEU A 165 -8.25 -7.55 0.46
C LEU A 165 -9.52 -7.33 1.26
N TRP A 166 -9.45 -6.50 2.27
CA TRP A 166 -10.57 -6.11 3.10
C TRP A 166 -11.00 -4.72 2.68
N PHE A 167 -12.24 -4.59 2.23
CA PHE A 167 -12.86 -3.29 2.01
C PHE A 167 -13.73 -2.99 3.21
N THR A 168 -13.37 -1.97 3.97
CA THR A 168 -14.09 -1.60 5.19
C THR A 168 -14.65 -0.19 5.01
N ASN A 169 -15.87 0.03 5.51
CA ASN A 169 -16.41 1.37 5.68
C ASN A 169 -16.82 1.47 7.13
N GLN A 170 -16.15 2.37 7.88
CA GLN A 170 -16.41 2.58 9.29
C GLN A 170 -17.84 3.08 9.52
N ASP A 171 -18.30 2.93 10.76
CA ASP A 171 -19.66 3.19 11.21
C ASP A 171 -20.12 4.62 10.87
N ASN A 172 -20.70 4.77 9.68
CA ASN A 172 -21.16 6.04 9.16
C ASN A 172 -22.61 6.35 9.58
N ASP A 173 -23.37 5.37 10.11
CA ASP A 173 -24.74 5.55 10.57
C ASP A 173 -24.88 5.64 12.11
N GLY A 174 -23.78 5.46 12.84
CA GLY A 174 -23.68 5.62 14.28
C GLY A 174 -24.21 4.41 15.06
N ASP A 175 -24.31 3.24 14.42
CA ASP A 175 -24.81 2.00 15.05
C ASP A 175 -23.74 1.25 15.86
N GLY A 176 -22.48 1.69 15.75
CA GLY A 176 -21.31 1.16 16.40
C GLY A 176 -20.54 0.10 15.60
N GLU A 177 -21.00 -0.29 14.40
CA GLU A 177 -20.46 -1.43 13.67
C GLU A 177 -19.98 -1.08 12.25
N PRO A 178 -18.70 -1.35 11.91
CA PRO A 178 -18.21 -1.14 10.56
C PRO A 178 -18.74 -2.22 9.60
N SER A 179 -19.03 -1.80 8.37
CA SER A 179 -19.31 -2.74 7.29
C SER A 179 -18.01 -3.19 6.62
N HIS A 180 -17.87 -4.49 6.35
CA HIS A 180 -16.67 -5.01 5.69
C HIS A 180 -17.02 -6.03 4.60
N LYS A 181 -16.22 -6.02 3.53
CA LYS A 181 -16.32 -6.94 2.41
C LYS A 181 -14.95 -7.51 2.06
N PRO A 182 -14.69 -8.78 2.36
CA PRO A 182 -13.45 -9.42 1.94
C PRO A 182 -13.54 -9.85 0.47
N VAL A 183 -12.48 -9.61 -0.30
CA VAL A 183 -12.38 -10.04 -1.71
C VAL A 183 -11.07 -10.77 -1.97
N LEU A 184 -11.07 -11.63 -2.99
CA LEU A 184 -9.83 -12.25 -3.45
C LEU A 184 -8.90 -11.16 -4.01
N PRO A 185 -7.60 -11.20 -3.67
CA PRO A 185 -6.64 -10.28 -4.24
C PRO A 185 -6.41 -10.60 -5.72
N PRO A 186 -5.78 -9.68 -6.49
CA PRO A 186 -5.22 -10.05 -7.78
C PRO A 186 -4.18 -11.17 -7.61
N ALA A 187 -3.85 -11.89 -8.68
CA ALA A 187 -3.07 -13.14 -8.63
C ALA A 187 -1.65 -13.01 -8.03
N ASN A 188 -1.06 -11.82 -8.07
CA ASN A 188 0.33 -11.55 -7.71
C ASN A 188 0.48 -10.17 -7.05
N PRO A 189 -0.25 -9.92 -5.93
CA PRO A 189 -0.35 -8.59 -5.34
C PRO A 189 0.97 -8.12 -4.71
N THR A 190 1.86 -9.05 -4.38
CA THR A 190 3.13 -8.79 -3.68
C THR A 190 4.36 -8.74 -4.58
N THR A 191 4.19 -8.99 -5.89
CA THR A 191 5.30 -9.00 -6.86
C THR A 191 5.06 -8.14 -8.09
N THR A 192 3.83 -7.70 -8.35
CA THR A 192 3.51 -6.79 -9.46
C THR A 192 2.61 -5.66 -9.03
N LYS A 193 2.61 -4.57 -9.80
CA LYS A 193 1.75 -3.42 -9.58
C LYS A 193 0.28 -3.79 -9.84
N HIS A 194 -0.59 -3.39 -8.93
CA HIS A 194 -2.04 -3.40 -9.13
C HIS A 194 -2.63 -2.05 -8.72
N GLU A 195 -3.77 -1.68 -9.31
CA GLU A 195 -4.53 -0.50 -8.90
C GLU A 195 -5.58 -0.90 -7.86
N TYR A 196 -5.62 -0.14 -6.77
CA TYR A 196 -6.58 -0.22 -5.68
C TYR A 196 -7.36 1.09 -5.66
N ARG A 197 -8.69 1.03 -5.65
CA ARG A 197 -9.54 2.19 -5.90
C ARG A 197 -10.73 2.28 -4.95
N ILE A 198 -10.94 3.48 -4.41
CA ILE A 198 -12.13 3.92 -3.66
C ILE A 198 -12.86 4.95 -4.52
N ASP A 199 -14.19 4.93 -4.55
CA ASP A 199 -15.07 5.84 -5.31
C ASP A 199 -16.18 6.40 -4.44
#